data_AF-A0A528WD95-F1
#
_entry.id   AF-A0A528WD95-F1
#
_cell.length_a   1.000
_cell.length_b   1.000
_cell.length_c   1.000
_cell.angle_alpha   90.00
_cell.angle_beta   90.00
_cell.angle_gamma   90.00
#
_symmetry.space_group_name_H-M   'P 1'
#
loop_
_entity.id
_entity.type
_entity.pdbx_description
1 polymer ?
#
loop_
_entity_poly.entity_id
_entity_poly.type
_entity_poly.pdbx_seq_one_letter_code
_entity_poly.pdbx_strand_id
1 'polypeptide(L)'
;MPLSPTFSEKSFGDLPGWDEDDHLAAFAAFKRSAFHVLAKPYRTGSLGVDFNAFAGAYTEARSVSPASRSAARSFFERHFVPALVAAENGGGGLVTGFY
;
A
#
# COMPACT_ATOMS: atom_id res chain seq x y z
N MET A 1 7.44 5.61 16.74
CA MET A 1 6.38 4.76 17.31
C MET A 1 6.67 3.32 16.91
N PRO A 2 6.51 2.33 17.80
CA PRO A 2 6.60 0.93 17.40
C PRO A 2 5.43 0.57 16.46
N LEU A 3 5.64 -0.43 15.61
CA LEU A 3 4.60 -0.96 14.72
C LEU A 3 3.46 -1.56 15.56
N SER A 4 2.21 -1.29 15.17
CA SER A 4 1.03 -1.78 15.90
C SER A 4 0.98 -3.31 15.97
N PRO A 5 0.64 -3.91 17.13
CA PRO A 5 0.47 -5.35 17.26
C PRO A 5 -0.79 -5.88 16.55
N THR A 6 -1.65 -4.99 16.04
CA THR A 6 -2.85 -5.38 15.27
C THR A 6 -2.52 -5.86 13.86
N PHE A 7 -1.30 -5.63 13.37
CA PHE A 7 -0.84 -6.17 12.10
C PHE A 7 -0.46 -7.64 12.23
N SER A 8 -1.07 -8.47 11.39
CA SER A 8 -0.62 -9.83 11.13
C SER A 8 -0.12 -9.91 9.69
N GLU A 9 1.16 -10.22 9.51
CA GLU A 9 1.76 -10.39 8.19
C GLU A 9 1.03 -11.45 7.36
N LYS A 10 0.92 -11.21 6.05
CA LYS A 10 0.29 -12.08 5.05
C LYS A 10 1.13 -12.15 3.79
N SER A 11 0.89 -13.19 3.00
CA SER A 11 1.38 -13.27 1.64
C SER A 11 0.40 -12.61 0.66
N PHE A 12 0.88 -12.24 -0.52
CA PHE A 12 -0.01 -11.76 -1.58
C PHE A 12 -1.02 -12.82 -2.04
N GLY A 13 -0.68 -14.10 -1.94
CA GLY A 13 -1.61 -15.21 -2.23
C GLY A 13 -2.75 -15.33 -1.21
N ASP A 14 -2.64 -14.71 -0.04
CA ASP A 14 -3.72 -14.66 0.96
C ASP A 14 -4.75 -13.55 0.66
N LEU A 15 -4.48 -12.66 -0.30
CA LEU A 15 -5.36 -11.55 -0.67
C LEU A 15 -6.35 -11.99 -1.75
N PRO A 16 -7.66 -12.09 -1.44
CA PRO A 16 -8.65 -12.48 -2.44
C PRO A 16 -8.71 -11.45 -3.58
N GLY A 17 -8.59 -11.93 -4.82
CA GLY A 17 -8.64 -11.08 -6.03
C GLY A 17 -7.32 -10.40 -6.40
N TRP A 18 -6.22 -10.69 -5.70
CA TRP A 18 -4.92 -10.07 -5.99
C TRP A 18 -4.40 -10.36 -7.40
N ASP A 19 -4.68 -11.52 -7.99
CA ASP A 19 -4.19 -11.80 -9.34
C ASP A 19 -5.02 -11.08 -10.42
N GLU A 20 -6.29 -10.79 -10.14
CA GLU A 20 -7.26 -10.22 -11.07
C GLU A 20 -7.36 -8.69 -11.04
N ASP A 21 -6.89 -8.05 -9.96
CA ASP A 21 -7.06 -6.61 -9.74
C ASP A 21 -6.31 -5.74 -10.80
N ASP A 22 -6.78 -4.51 -10.99
CA ASP A 22 -6.15 -3.57 -11.92
C ASP A 22 -4.95 -2.83 -11.29
N HIS A 23 -3.83 -3.54 -11.29
CA HIS A 23 -2.57 -3.02 -10.74
C HIS A 23 -2.03 -1.78 -11.46
N LEU A 24 -2.41 -1.56 -12.73
CA LEU A 24 -2.01 -0.34 -13.44
C LEU A 24 -2.74 0.87 -12.87
N ALA A 25 -4.04 0.75 -12.60
CA ALA A 25 -4.82 1.79 -11.94
C ALA A 25 -4.29 2.06 -10.51
N ALA A 26 -4.01 0.99 -9.74
CA ALA A 26 -3.43 1.11 -8.41
C ALA A 26 -2.05 1.81 -8.44
N PHE A 27 -1.16 1.43 -9.37
CA PHE A 27 0.14 2.06 -9.52
C PHE A 27 0.01 3.54 -9.93
N ALA A 28 -0.91 3.89 -10.82
CA ALA A 28 -1.15 5.27 -11.21
C ALA A 28 -1.60 6.13 -10.02
N ALA A 29 -2.46 5.59 -9.14
CA ALA A 29 -2.85 6.24 -7.89
C ALA A 29 -1.66 6.40 -6.94
N PHE A 30 -0.87 5.34 -6.71
CA PHE A 30 0.31 5.38 -5.87
C PHE A 30 1.36 6.39 -6.36
N LYS A 31 1.60 6.45 -7.67
CA LYS A 31 2.53 7.41 -8.29
C LYS A 31 2.14 8.85 -8.01
N ARG A 32 0.85 9.19 -8.00
CA ARG A 32 0.37 10.53 -7.62
C ARG A 32 0.78 10.88 -6.19
N SER A 33 0.64 9.94 -5.26
CA SER A 33 1.11 10.11 -3.87
C SER A 33 2.63 10.29 -3.81
N ALA A 34 3.40 9.53 -4.59
CA ALA A 34 4.87 9.62 -4.64
C ALA A 34 5.39 11.00 -5.09
N PHE A 35 4.62 11.72 -5.91
CA PHE A 35 4.90 13.12 -6.25
C PHE A 35 4.35 14.10 -5.19
N HIS A 36 3.15 13.86 -4.66
CA HIS A 36 2.51 14.75 -3.68
C HIS A 36 3.36 14.93 -2.40
N VAL A 37 3.98 13.85 -1.93
CA VAL A 37 4.81 13.87 -0.70
C VAL A 37 6.00 14.82 -0.75
N LEU A 38 6.45 15.21 -1.95
CA LEU A 38 7.53 16.20 -2.11
C LEU A 38 7.09 17.61 -1.72
N ALA A 39 5.81 17.93 -1.91
CA ALA A 39 5.24 19.21 -1.51
C ALA A 39 4.72 19.17 -0.07
N LYS A 40 4.09 18.06 0.32
CA LYS A 40 3.50 17.89 1.65
C LYS A 40 3.72 16.46 2.16
N PRO A 41 4.75 16.24 2.99
CA PRO A 41 4.99 14.93 3.60
C PRO A 41 3.81 14.50 4.50
N TYR A 42 3.52 13.19 4.51
CA TYR A 42 2.53 12.62 5.42
C TYR A 42 3.12 12.45 6.82
N ARG A 43 2.25 12.49 7.84
CA ARG A 43 2.63 12.18 9.22
C ARG A 43 2.57 10.67 9.43
N THR A 44 3.49 10.14 10.23
CA THR A 44 3.39 8.76 10.75
C THR A 44 2.12 8.63 11.61
N GLY A 45 1.22 7.72 11.21
CA GLY A 45 -0.02 7.45 11.94
C GLY A 45 0.19 6.61 13.20
N SER A 46 -0.86 6.47 14.01
CA SER A 46 -0.83 5.69 15.26
C SER A 46 -0.55 4.20 15.07
N LEU A 47 -0.76 3.67 13.85
CA LEU A 47 -0.40 2.29 13.50
C LEU A 47 1.12 2.05 13.41
N GLY A 48 1.93 3.12 13.43
CA GLY A 48 3.39 3.01 13.56
C GLY A 48 4.16 2.71 12.28
N VAL A 49 3.51 2.71 11.09
CA VAL A 49 4.21 2.61 9.81
C VAL A 49 4.93 3.94 9.53
N ASP A 50 6.26 3.93 9.63
CA ASP A 50 7.07 5.13 9.43
C ASP A 50 6.94 5.65 7.99
N PHE A 51 6.76 6.96 7.84
CA PHE A 51 6.68 7.60 6.52
C PHE A 51 7.90 7.30 5.62
N ASN A 52 9.10 7.21 6.19
CA ASN A 52 10.32 6.93 5.44
C ASN A 52 10.40 5.48 4.93
N ALA A 53 9.58 4.56 5.47
CA ALA A 53 9.53 3.19 4.97
C ALA A 53 9.11 3.12 3.48
N PHE A 54 8.41 4.15 2.99
CA PHE A 54 7.98 4.25 1.59
C PHE A 54 9.04 4.85 0.65
N ALA A 55 10.19 5.30 1.15
CA ALA A 55 11.15 6.09 0.36
C ALA A 55 11.65 5.36 -0.90
N GLY A 56 11.90 4.06 -0.80
CA GLY A 56 12.31 3.22 -1.94
C GLY A 56 11.20 3.12 -2.99
N ALA A 57 9.99 2.74 -2.55
CA ALA A 57 8.81 2.62 -3.42
C ALA A 57 8.47 3.95 -4.12
N TYR A 58 8.52 5.09 -3.40
CA TYR A 58 8.28 6.40 -4.01
C TYR A 58 9.34 6.79 -5.02
N THR A 59 10.61 6.45 -4.77
CA THR A 59 11.70 6.74 -5.70
C THR A 59 11.52 5.99 -7.01
N GLU A 60 11.24 4.68 -6.95
CA GLU A 60 10.95 3.89 -8.16
C GLU A 60 9.66 4.35 -8.85
N ALA A 61 8.56 4.56 -8.10
CA ALA A 61 7.29 4.98 -8.70
C ALA A 61 7.38 6.31 -9.46
N ARG A 62 8.25 7.22 -9.04
CA ARG A 62 8.49 8.49 -9.75
C ARG A 62 9.27 8.29 -11.05
N SER A 63 10.17 7.31 -11.13
CA SER A 63 11.04 7.09 -12.29
C SER A 63 10.47 6.12 -13.32
N VAL A 64 9.62 5.17 -12.90
CA VAL A 64 9.09 4.12 -13.78
C VAL A 64 7.65 4.36 -14.22
N SER A 65 7.29 3.75 -15.35
CA SER A 65 5.91 3.62 -15.81
C SER A 65 5.71 2.18 -16.29
N PRO A 66 5.13 1.29 -15.45
CA PRO A 66 4.91 -0.11 -15.81
C PRO A 66 4.06 -0.23 -17.08
N ALA A 67 4.49 -1.10 -18.01
CA ALA A 67 3.82 -1.29 -19.29
C ALA A 67 2.67 -2.31 -19.24
N SER A 68 2.52 -3.04 -18.13
CA SER A 68 1.53 -4.10 -17.98
C SER A 68 1.04 -4.25 -16.53
N ARG A 69 -0.10 -4.90 -16.35
CA ARG A 69 -0.63 -5.28 -15.03
C ARG A 69 0.35 -6.14 -14.24
N SER A 70 1.01 -7.09 -14.89
CA SER A 70 2.02 -7.93 -14.24
C SER A 70 3.23 -7.12 -13.75
N ALA A 71 3.74 -6.18 -14.55
CA ALA A 71 4.85 -5.32 -14.14
C ALA A 71 4.47 -4.41 -12.97
N ALA A 72 3.24 -3.87 -12.97
CA ALA A 72 2.71 -3.08 -11.87
C ALA A 72 2.48 -3.94 -10.61
N ARG A 73 1.98 -5.16 -10.75
CA ARG A 73 1.84 -6.12 -9.64
C ARG A 73 3.19 -6.44 -9.02
N SER A 74 4.19 -6.77 -9.83
CA SER A 74 5.54 -7.04 -9.35
C SER A 74 6.18 -5.83 -8.65
N PHE A 75 5.81 -4.59 -8.99
CA PHE A 75 6.24 -3.43 -8.22
C PHE A 75 5.73 -3.52 -6.78
N PHE A 76 4.45 -3.80 -6.57
CA PHE A 76 3.90 -3.93 -5.22
C PHE A 76 4.51 -5.11 -4.46
N GLU A 77 4.65 -6.26 -5.13
CA GLU A 77 5.21 -7.49 -4.54
C GLU A 77 6.67 -7.34 -4.08
N ARG A 78 7.45 -6.47 -4.72
CA ARG A 78 8.85 -6.19 -4.32
C ARG A 78 8.98 -5.18 -3.18
N HIS A 79 8.04 -4.22 -3.09
CA HIS A 79 8.15 -3.07 -2.20
C HIS A 79 7.32 -3.18 -0.93
N PHE A 80 6.32 -4.05 -0.91
CA PHE A 80 5.35 -4.12 0.18
C PHE A 80 5.17 -5.54 0.69
N VAL A 81 4.82 -5.62 1.97
CA VAL A 81 4.40 -6.85 2.62
C VAL A 81 2.93 -6.66 3.02
N PRO A 82 2.01 -7.52 2.55
CA PRO A 82 0.63 -7.48 2.98
C PRO A 82 0.50 -7.72 4.49
N ALA A 83 -0.40 -6.98 5.14
CA ALA A 83 -0.72 -7.20 6.54
C ALA A 83 -2.23 -7.12 6.76
N LEU A 84 -2.77 -8.15 7.41
CA LEU A 84 -4.13 -8.15 7.90
C LEU A 84 -4.20 -7.23 9.13
N VAL A 85 -5.10 -6.26 9.10
CA VAL A 85 -5.44 -5.42 10.25
C VAL A 85 -6.66 -6.01 10.93
N ALA A 86 -6.48 -6.64 12.09
CA ALA A 86 -7.59 -7.20 12.86
C ALA A 86 -8.37 -6.07 13.58
N ALA A 87 -9.70 -6.14 13.55
CA ALA A 87 -10.54 -5.28 14.38
C ALA A 87 -10.37 -5.69 15.86
N GLU A 88 -10.33 -4.71 16.76
CA GLU A 88 -10.17 -4.95 18.21
C GLU A 88 -11.25 -5.89 18.78
N ASN A 89 -12.46 -5.84 18.21
CA ASN A 89 -13.61 -6.63 18.65
C ASN A 89 -13.83 -7.92 17.84
N GLY A 90 -12.88 -8.30 16.96
CA GLY A 90 -12.97 -9.50 16.11
C GLY A 90 -14.05 -9.47 15.02
N GLY A 91 -14.75 -8.35 14.84
CA GLY A 91 -15.72 -8.15 13.76
C GLY A 91 -15.08 -7.82 12.40
N GLY A 92 -15.89 -7.80 11.35
CA GLY A 92 -15.47 -7.33 10.03
C GLY A 92 -15.27 -5.82 9.96
N GLY A 93 -14.49 -5.36 8.98
CA GLY A 93 -14.39 -3.94 8.65
C GLY A 93 -15.66 -3.41 7.96
N LEU A 94 -15.93 -2.11 8.11
CA LEU A 94 -17.03 -1.41 7.43
C LEU A 94 -16.46 -0.47 6.38
N VAL A 95 -16.95 -0.59 5.14
CA VAL A 95 -16.58 0.30 4.02
C VAL A 95 -17.78 1.17 3.67
N THR A 96 -17.55 2.49 3.57
CA THR A 96 -18.54 3.49 3.15
C THR A 96 -18.01 4.31 1.97
N GLY A 97 -18.87 5.10 1.32
CA GLY A 97 -18.50 5.91 0.15
C GLY A 97 -18.79 7.40 0.36
N PHE A 98 -17.94 8.25 -0.22
CA PHE A 98 -18.10 9.71 -0.31
C PHE A 98 -17.78 10.16 -1.74
N TYR A 99 -18.19 11.38 -2.11
CA TYR A 99 -17.91 12.01 -3.41
C TYR A 99 -17.73 13.52 -3.26
#